data_AF-A0ABD5YVC8-F1
#
_entry.id   AF-A0ABD5YVC8-F1
#
_cell.length_a   1.000
_cell.length_b   1.000
_cell.length_c   1.000
_cell.angle_alpha   90.00
_cell.angle_beta   90.00
_cell.angle_gamma   90.00
#
_symmetry.space_group_name_H-M   'P 1'
#
loop_
_entity.id
_entity.type
_entity.pdbx_description
1 polymer ?
#
loop_
_entity_poly.entity_id
_entity_poly.type
_entity_poly.pdbx_seq_one_letter_code
_entity_poly.pdbx_strand_id
1 'polypeptide(L)'
;MTGSLDGIHTALLRTLDELEQSHDGFAPAELRVCFDSLRPYIDMNNLERVTTVLEKICDVIVQHDGMGQFLLPYAFVSPEIQSVRSCFDFVLELRISQHGPEYRWHFNITGFTTQWLPL
;
A
#
# COMPACT_ATOMS: atom_id res chain seq x y z
N MET A 1 -3.30 -8.67 -17.17
CA MET A 1 -2.63 -9.89 -16.67
C MET A 1 -2.83 -9.94 -15.17
N THR A 2 -3.63 -10.86 -14.63
CA THR A 2 -3.71 -11.05 -13.18
C THR A 2 -2.69 -12.12 -12.78
N GLY A 3 -1.43 -11.70 -12.57
CA GLY A 3 -0.45 -12.53 -11.87
C GLY A 3 -0.84 -12.67 -10.40
N SER A 4 -0.49 -13.77 -9.74
CA SER A 4 -0.77 -13.96 -8.30
C SER A 4 0.00 -12.96 -7.44
N LEU A 5 -0.46 -12.72 -6.20
CA LEU A 5 0.26 -11.90 -5.22
C LEU A 5 1.72 -12.36 -5.02
N ASP A 6 1.94 -13.68 -4.93
CA ASP A 6 3.29 -14.25 -4.83
C ASP A 6 4.13 -13.98 -6.09
N GLY A 7 3.50 -14.03 -7.26
CA GLY A 7 4.14 -13.70 -8.53
C GLY A 7 4.54 -12.23 -8.59
N ILE A 8 3.69 -11.34 -8.07
CA ILE A 8 4.03 -9.91 -7.96
C ILE A 8 5.16 -9.69 -6.97
N HIS A 9 5.11 -10.30 -5.78
CA HIS A 9 6.20 -10.21 -4.80
C HIS A 9 7.54 -10.64 -5.43
N THR A 10 7.55 -11.77 -6.13
CA THR A 10 8.75 -12.29 -6.81
C THR A 10 9.24 -11.34 -7.92
N ALA A 11 8.32 -10.81 -8.72
CA ALA A 11 8.66 -9.88 -9.79
C ALA A 11 9.19 -8.56 -9.22
N LEU A 12 8.58 -8.05 -8.15
CA LEU A 12 8.98 -6.83 -7.47
C LEU A 12 10.40 -6.94 -6.92
N LEU A 13 10.67 -7.98 -6.13
CA LEU A 13 12.00 -8.23 -5.56
C LEU A 13 13.08 -8.18 -6.64
N ARG A 14 12.90 -8.98 -7.71
CA ARG A 14 13.85 -9.01 -8.82
C ARG A 14 14.02 -7.64 -9.48
N THR A 15 12.93 -6.93 -9.73
CA THR A 15 12.99 -5.62 -10.40
C THR A 15 13.67 -4.57 -9.53
N LEU A 16 13.44 -4.58 -8.21
CA LEU A 16 14.10 -3.64 -7.31
C LEU A 16 15.59 -3.95 -7.15
N ASP A 17 15.97 -5.23 -7.07
CA ASP A 17 17.39 -5.65 -7.10
C ASP A 17 18.10 -5.19 -8.39
N GLU A 18 17.47 -5.37 -9.56
CA GLU A 18 18.03 -4.95 -10.86
C GLU A 18 18.15 -3.41 -10.95
N LEU A 19 17.16 -2.69 -10.41
CA LEU A 19 17.17 -1.24 -10.38
C LEU A 19 18.24 -0.71 -9.43
N GLU A 20 18.36 -1.27 -8.23
CA GLU A 20 19.40 -0.88 -7.27
C GLU A 20 20.80 -1.16 -7.81
N GLN A 21 21.02 -2.28 -8.51
CA GLN A 21 22.32 -2.58 -9.13
C GLN A 21 22.69 -1.66 -10.30
N SER A 22 21.68 -1.13 -11.00
CA SER A 22 21.89 -0.18 -12.12
C SER A 22 22.03 1.27 -11.64
N HIS A 23 21.67 1.54 -10.40
CA HIS A 23 21.85 2.82 -9.72
C HIS A 23 22.92 2.65 -8.61
N ASP A 24 23.33 3.72 -7.94
CA ASP A 24 24.22 3.62 -6.77
C ASP A 24 23.36 3.74 -5.51
N GLY A 25 22.32 2.89 -5.43
CA GLY A 25 21.21 3.04 -4.50
C GLY A 25 20.19 4.12 -4.88
N PHE A 26 19.23 4.37 -3.98
CA PHE A 26 18.19 5.40 -4.11
C PHE A 26 18.27 6.41 -2.99
N ALA A 27 18.03 7.69 -3.29
CA ALA A 27 17.71 8.65 -2.24
C ALA A 27 16.32 8.34 -1.63
N PRO A 28 16.06 8.71 -0.37
CA PRO A 28 14.76 8.47 0.25
C PRO A 28 13.58 8.96 -0.60
N ALA A 29 12.62 8.08 -0.86
CA ALA A 29 11.42 8.32 -1.68
C ALA A 29 11.64 8.61 -3.19
N GLU A 30 12.87 8.39 -3.70
CA GLU A 30 13.17 8.38 -5.14
C GLU A 30 12.53 7.16 -5.81
N LEU A 31 12.65 5.98 -5.19
CA LEU A 31 11.96 4.77 -5.61
C LEU A 31 10.50 4.79 -5.15
N ARG A 32 9.55 4.62 -6.08
CA ARG A 32 8.12 4.56 -5.79
C ARG A 32 7.48 3.33 -6.42
N VAL A 33 6.82 2.54 -5.59
CA VAL A 33 6.08 1.36 -6.02
C VAL A 33 4.59 1.66 -5.89
N CYS A 34 3.92 1.82 -7.03
CA CYS A 34 2.50 2.13 -7.09
C CYS A 34 1.69 0.89 -7.47
N PHE A 35 0.76 0.51 -6.61
CA PHE A 35 -0.15 -0.61 -6.81
C PHE A 35 -1.57 -0.09 -7.06
N ASP A 36 -1.97 -0.09 -8.33
CA ASP A 36 -3.21 0.54 -8.79
C ASP A 36 -4.48 0.00 -8.14
N SER A 37 -4.53 -1.27 -7.76
CA SER A 37 -5.64 -1.79 -6.94
C SER A 37 -5.34 -3.14 -6.32
N LEU A 38 -5.45 -3.25 -4.99
CA LEU A 38 -5.41 -4.56 -4.31
C LEU A 38 -6.74 -5.32 -4.38
N ARG A 39 -7.81 -4.71 -4.90
CA ARG A 39 -9.15 -5.31 -4.94
C ARG A 39 -9.18 -6.70 -5.56
N PRO A 40 -8.60 -6.96 -6.76
CA PRO A 40 -8.66 -8.30 -7.35
C PRO A 40 -8.01 -9.37 -6.45
N TYR A 41 -7.01 -8.98 -5.68
CA TYR A 41 -6.29 -9.87 -4.78
C TYR A 41 -7.05 -10.15 -3.51
N ILE A 42 -7.70 -9.13 -2.95
CA ILE A 42 -8.59 -9.27 -1.80
C ILE A 42 -9.82 -10.10 -2.15
N ASP A 43 -10.47 -9.81 -3.29
CA ASP A 43 -11.70 -10.48 -3.71
C ASP A 43 -11.49 -11.97 -4.05
N MET A 44 -10.28 -12.38 -4.45
CA MET A 44 -9.97 -13.74 -4.91
C MET A 44 -9.22 -14.60 -3.88
N ASN A 45 -8.82 -14.06 -2.72
CA ASN A 45 -7.98 -14.76 -1.74
C ASN A 45 -8.51 -14.59 -0.32
N ASN A 46 -8.06 -15.46 0.59
CA ASN A 46 -8.23 -15.21 2.03
C ASN A 46 -7.43 -13.97 2.43
N LEU A 47 -8.05 -13.05 3.17
CA LEU A 47 -7.44 -11.83 3.71
C LEU A 47 -6.13 -12.12 4.47
N GLU A 48 -6.04 -13.20 5.24
CA GLU A 48 -4.81 -13.58 5.96
C GLU A 48 -3.63 -13.81 5.00
N ARG A 49 -3.91 -14.47 3.86
CA ARG A 49 -2.90 -14.69 2.82
C ARG A 49 -2.52 -13.38 2.15
N VAL A 50 -3.49 -12.50 1.90
CA VAL A 50 -3.23 -11.17 1.33
C VAL A 50 -2.32 -10.36 2.26
N THR A 51 -2.65 -10.29 3.55
CA THR A 51 -1.85 -9.60 4.58
C THR A 51 -0.43 -10.15 4.62
N THR A 52 -0.25 -11.47 4.71
CA THR A 52 1.08 -12.11 4.77
C THR A 52 1.96 -11.76 3.55
N VAL A 53 1.38 -11.72 2.34
CA VAL A 53 2.17 -11.40 1.14
C VAL A 53 2.42 -9.90 1.04
N LEU A 54 1.45 -9.08 1.46
CA LEU A 54 1.58 -7.63 1.46
C LEU A 54 2.65 -7.16 2.45
N GLU A 55 2.77 -7.79 3.62
CA GLU A 55 3.87 -7.54 4.57
C GLU A 55 5.23 -7.73 3.89
N LYS A 56 5.42 -8.85 3.19
CA LYS A 56 6.67 -9.11 2.47
C LYS A 56 6.93 -8.08 1.37
N ILE A 57 5.89 -7.66 0.65
CA ILE A 57 6.01 -6.61 -0.37
C ILE A 57 6.45 -5.29 0.27
N CYS A 58 5.84 -4.88 1.38
CA CYS A 58 6.22 -3.67 2.10
C CYS A 58 7.66 -3.77 2.63
N ASP A 59 8.06 -4.91 3.19
CA ASP A 59 9.43 -5.15 3.68
C ASP A 59 10.46 -4.97 2.56
N VAL A 60 10.22 -5.53 1.38
CA VAL A 60 11.10 -5.37 0.22
C VAL A 60 11.20 -3.89 -0.17
N ILE A 61 10.08 -3.17 -0.25
CA ILE A 61 10.09 -1.72 -0.60
C ILE A 61 10.95 -0.93 0.40
N VAL A 62 10.80 -1.21 1.70
CA VAL A 62 11.58 -0.55 2.77
C VAL A 62 13.07 -0.88 2.66
N GLN A 63 13.43 -2.11 2.30
CA GLN A 63 14.83 -2.52 2.13
C GLN A 63 15.57 -1.77 1.03
N HIS A 64 14.86 -1.20 0.05
CA HIS A 64 15.42 -0.40 -1.04
C HIS A 64 15.16 1.11 -0.87
N ASP A 65 14.92 1.60 0.37
CA ASP A 65 14.63 3.02 0.68
C ASP A 65 13.46 3.62 -0.13
N GLY A 66 12.53 2.76 -0.56
CA GLY A 66 11.40 3.12 -1.42
C GLY A 66 10.14 3.52 -0.66
N MET A 67 9.17 4.05 -1.41
CA MET A 67 7.81 4.36 -0.92
C MET A 67 6.77 3.53 -1.66
N GLY A 68 5.93 2.82 -0.91
CA GLY A 68 4.80 2.05 -1.45
C GLY A 68 3.49 2.83 -1.40
N GLN A 69 2.74 2.85 -2.49
CA GLN A 69 1.38 3.41 -2.53
C GLN A 69 0.41 2.36 -3.07
N PHE A 70 -0.67 2.09 -2.32
CA PHE A 70 -1.65 1.06 -2.65
C PHE A 70 -3.06 1.65 -2.65
N LEU A 71 -3.84 1.37 -3.70
CA LEU A 71 -5.25 1.75 -3.74
C LEU A 71 -6.15 0.60 -3.28
N LEU A 72 -7.03 0.90 -2.33
CA LEU A 72 -8.05 -0.04 -1.85
C LEU A 72 -9.44 0.63 -1.92
N PRO A 73 -10.34 0.16 -2.81
CA PRO A 73 -11.65 0.75 -2.99
C PRO A 73 -12.68 0.18 -1.99
N TYR A 74 -12.34 0.18 -0.71
CA TYR A 74 -13.19 -0.28 0.39
C TYR A 74 -13.35 0.82 1.44
N ALA A 75 -14.44 0.78 2.20
CA ALA A 75 -14.64 1.71 3.31
C ALA A 75 -13.57 1.48 4.38
N PHE A 76 -13.08 2.54 5.02
CA PHE A 76 -12.02 2.41 6.03
C PHE A 76 -12.38 1.44 7.16
N VAL A 77 -13.65 1.38 7.56
CA VAL A 77 -14.14 0.48 8.63
C VAL A 77 -14.38 -0.97 8.18
N SER A 78 -14.14 -1.29 6.91
CA SER A 78 -14.41 -2.62 6.38
C SER A 78 -13.38 -3.65 6.88
N PRO A 79 -13.75 -4.94 6.99
CA PRO A 79 -12.80 -5.99 7.38
C PRO A 79 -11.56 -6.02 6.50
N GLU A 80 -11.73 -5.80 5.19
CA GLU A 80 -10.64 -5.78 4.21
C GLU A 80 -9.59 -4.73 4.55
N ILE A 81 -9.99 -3.48 4.83
CA ILE A 81 -9.06 -2.41 5.23
C ILE A 81 -8.47 -2.71 6.61
N GLN A 82 -9.30 -3.11 7.57
CA GLN A 82 -8.84 -3.34 8.94
C GLN A 82 -7.83 -4.48 9.05
N SER A 83 -7.90 -5.50 8.18
CA SER A 83 -6.97 -6.63 8.14
C SER A 83 -5.60 -6.30 7.55
N VAL A 84 -5.50 -5.28 6.68
CA VAL A 84 -4.23 -4.95 5.99
C VAL A 84 -3.64 -3.61 6.42
N ARG A 85 -4.40 -2.76 7.13
CA ARG A 85 -3.96 -1.39 7.45
C ARG A 85 -2.65 -1.35 8.24
N SER A 86 -2.34 -2.37 9.05
CA SER A 86 -1.11 -2.45 9.84
C SER A 86 0.16 -2.63 8.99
N CYS A 87 0.02 -3.05 7.73
CA CYS A 87 1.13 -3.16 6.78
C CYS A 87 1.61 -1.80 6.25
N PHE A 88 0.90 -0.71 6.55
CA PHE A 88 1.19 0.62 6.01
C PHE A 88 1.54 1.61 7.13
N ASP A 89 2.38 2.60 6.84
CA ASP A 89 2.70 3.67 7.80
C ASP A 89 1.46 4.54 8.09
N PHE A 90 0.66 4.80 7.06
CA PHE A 90 -0.59 5.56 7.14
C PHE A 90 -1.63 5.08 6.12
N VAL A 91 -2.89 5.45 6.35
CA VAL A 91 -3.99 5.29 5.40
C VAL A 91 -4.57 6.65 5.06
N LEU A 92 -4.62 6.99 3.76
CA LEU A 92 -5.35 8.14 3.25
C LEU A 92 -6.78 7.69 2.90
N GLU A 93 -7.75 8.13 3.69
CA GLU A 93 -9.16 7.87 3.43
C GLU A 93 -9.77 9.02 2.63
N LEU A 94 -10.48 8.69 1.55
CA LEU A 94 -11.17 9.64 0.68
C LEU A 94 -12.68 9.47 0.83
N ARG A 95 -13.43 10.59 0.78
CA ARG A 95 -14.89 10.58 0.68
C ARG A 95 -15.40 11.72 -0.17
N ILE A 96 -16.66 11.60 -0.59
CA ILE A 96 -17.44 12.72 -1.14
C ILE A 96 -18.49 13.09 -0.09
N SER A 97 -18.39 14.30 0.45
CA SER A 97 -19.34 14.86 1.41
C SER A 97 -20.30 15.85 0.73
N GLN A 98 -21.19 16.46 1.51
CA GLN A 98 -22.05 17.55 1.01
C GLN A 98 -21.24 18.80 0.62
N HIS A 99 -20.01 18.92 1.11
CA HIS A 99 -19.09 20.03 0.85
C HIS A 99 -18.09 19.74 -0.28
N GLY A 100 -18.16 18.55 -0.91
CA GLY A 100 -17.26 18.13 -1.97
C GLY A 100 -16.32 17.00 -1.58
N PRO A 101 -15.24 16.77 -2.34
CA PRO A 101 -14.24 15.76 -2.02
C PRO A 101 -13.44 16.15 -0.78
N GLU A 102 -13.24 15.20 0.12
CA GLU A 102 -12.49 15.37 1.36
C GLU A 102 -11.58 14.17 1.60
N TYR A 103 -10.51 14.39 2.38
CA TYR A 103 -9.61 13.34 2.82
C TYR A 103 -9.30 13.43 4.32
N ARG A 104 -8.86 12.32 4.90
CA ARG A 104 -8.21 12.31 6.21
C ARG A 104 -7.10 11.28 6.27
N TRP A 105 -6.12 11.53 7.14
CA TRP A 105 -5.00 10.64 7.38
C TRP A 105 -5.24 9.84 8.66
N HIS A 106 -4.92 8.56 8.60
CA HIS A 106 -4.79 7.68 9.76
C HIS A 106 -3.34 7.26 9.87
N PHE A 107 -2.65 7.68 10.92
CA PHE A 107 -1.25 7.33 11.16
C PHE A 107 -1.20 6.10 12.05
N ASN A 108 -0.78 4.95 11.52
CA ASN A 108 -0.84 3.69 12.24
C ASN A 108 0.17 3.64 13.40
N ILE A 109 1.35 4.26 13.22
CA ILE A 109 2.41 4.29 14.23
C ILE A 109 2.00 5.05 15.50
N THR A 110 1.26 6.16 15.34
CA THR A 110 0.87 7.03 16.46
C THR A 110 -0.58 6.85 16.90
N GLY A 111 -1.39 6.15 16.10
CA GLY A 111 -2.85 6.08 16.27
C GLY A 111 -3.56 7.42 16.02
N PHE A 112 -2.85 8.44 15.52
CA PHE A 112 -3.43 9.76 15.27
C PHE A 112 -4.27 9.76 13.99
N THR A 113 -5.43 10.40 14.04
CA THR A 113 -6.30 10.60 12.88
C THR A 113 -6.57 12.09 12.70
N THR A 114 -6.39 12.60 11.49
CA THR A 114 -6.69 14.02 11.20
C THR A 114 -8.20 14.24 11.14
N GLN A 115 -8.60 15.51 11.23
CA GLN A 115 -9.93 15.91 10.79
C GLN A 115 -10.08 15.66 9.27
N TRP A 116 -11.32 15.67 8.79
CA TRP A 116 -11.59 15.72 7.36
C TRP A 116 -11.13 17.07 6.81
N LEU A 117 -10.32 17.03 5.78
CA LEU A 117 -9.77 18.18 5.07
C LEU A 117 -10.34 18.19 3.65
N PRO A 118 -10.69 19.36 3.10
CA PRO A 118 -11.09 19.46 1.69
C PRO A 118 -9.91 19.05 0.80
N LEU A 119 -10.21 18.35 -0.30
CA LEU A 119 -9.21 17.95 -1.31
C LEU A 119 -8.78 19.14 -2.18
#